data_AF-A0A484M1Z7-F1
#
_entry.id   AF-A0A484M1Z7-F1
#
_cell.length_a   1.000
_cell.length_b   1.000
_cell.length_c   1.000
_cell.angle_alpha   90.00
_cell.angle_beta   90.00
_cell.angle_gamma   90.00
#
_symmetry.space_group_name_H-M   'P 1'
#
loop_
_entity.id
_entity.type
_entity.pdbx_description
1 polymer ?
#
loop_
_entity_poly.entity_id
_entity_poly.type
_entity_poly.pdbx_seq_one_letter_code
_entity_poly.pdbx_strand_id
1 'polypeptide(L)'
;MIESGLLDEVFDIYRTDADYTKGFRQAIGVREFNDFLTHCLYAHKNSSDASLSQLWSIDTFKQTVHNIRYGPGDDKGKVLLIEAIDRVKLNTRRLVRRQRRRIQRLQMLFGWEIHCIDVTRYILAASDEIWAAEVVEPAVAIIKSFLNGELYLESTRANIKDIKLNQTDQWSQFVCEACGNKVLRGAHEWEQHRQGRNHRKRISSLKSVRRYSVN
;
A
#
# COMPACT_ATOMS: atom_id res chain seq x y z
N MET A 1 1.73 12.40 13.58
CA MET A 1 0.43 12.02 12.98
C MET A 1 -0.65 11.89 14.04
N ILE A 2 -0.68 10.84 14.88
CA ILE A 2 -1.73 10.69 15.90
C ILE A 2 -1.76 11.88 16.87
N GLU A 3 -0.60 12.23 17.42
CA GLU A 3 -0.45 13.40 18.31
C GLU A 3 -0.66 14.74 17.60
N SER A 4 -0.60 14.74 16.27
CA SER A 4 -0.77 15.92 15.43
C SER A 4 -2.23 16.13 14.99
N GLY A 5 -3.19 15.32 15.48
CA GLY A 5 -4.61 15.47 15.15
C GLY A 5 -5.15 14.55 14.05
N LEU A 6 -4.45 13.47 13.66
CA LEU A 6 -4.94 12.56 12.61
C LEU A 6 -6.35 12.02 12.88
N LEU A 7 -6.69 11.72 14.13
CA LEU A 7 -8.02 11.18 14.46
C LEU A 7 -9.13 12.19 14.21
N ASP A 8 -8.84 13.48 14.34
CA ASP A 8 -9.78 14.57 14.04
C ASP A 8 -10.06 14.60 12.53
N GLU A 9 -8.99 14.57 11.71
CA GLU A 9 -9.12 14.54 10.24
C GLU A 9 -9.89 13.30 9.77
N VAL A 10 -9.61 12.14 10.36
CA VAL A 10 -10.29 10.89 10.00
C VAL A 10 -11.75 10.90 10.44
N PHE A 11 -12.06 11.53 11.58
CA PHE A 11 -13.43 11.70 12.05
C PHE A 11 -14.26 12.52 11.08
N ASP A 12 -13.73 13.62 10.53
CA ASP A 12 -14.41 14.44 9.52
C ASP A 12 -14.76 13.65 8.24
N ILE A 13 -13.92 12.67 7.91
CA ILE A 13 -14.14 11.78 6.75
C ILE A 13 -15.16 10.70 7.07
N TYR A 14 -15.22 10.23 8.32
CA TYR A 14 -15.94 9.03 8.71
C TYR A 14 -17.44 9.11 8.46
N ARG A 15 -17.98 8.03 7.87
CA ARG A 15 -19.41 7.81 7.67
C ARG A 15 -19.74 6.34 7.83
N THR A 16 -20.82 6.03 8.54
CA THR A 16 -21.24 4.66 8.87
C THR A 16 -21.71 3.86 7.65
N ASP A 17 -22.22 4.53 6.63
CA ASP A 17 -22.85 3.97 5.43
C ASP A 17 -21.97 4.11 4.16
N ALA A 18 -20.73 4.56 4.30
CA ALA A 18 -19.87 4.84 3.16
C ALA A 18 -19.11 3.60 2.65
N ASP A 19 -18.86 3.58 1.34
CA ASP A 19 -18.00 2.59 0.69
C ASP A 19 -16.51 2.99 0.81
N TYR A 20 -15.81 2.31 1.72
CA TYR A 20 -14.37 2.51 1.96
C TYR A 20 -13.47 1.80 0.94
N THR A 21 -14.04 1.26 -0.13
CA THR A 21 -13.29 0.67 -1.25
C THR A 21 -13.12 1.62 -2.42
N LYS A 22 -13.54 2.90 -2.31
CA LYS A 22 -13.48 3.87 -3.41
C LYS A 22 -12.97 5.24 -2.97
N GLY A 23 -12.30 5.94 -3.88
CA GLY A 23 -11.89 7.33 -3.72
C GLY A 23 -10.98 7.59 -2.50
N PHE A 24 -11.07 8.79 -1.94
CA PHE A 24 -10.23 9.22 -0.82
C PHE A 24 -10.44 8.40 0.46
N ARG A 25 -11.57 7.70 0.61
CA ARG A 25 -11.85 6.78 1.72
C ARG A 25 -10.96 5.53 1.72
N GLN A 26 -10.22 5.28 0.64
CA GLN A 26 -9.20 4.23 0.58
C GLN A 26 -7.88 4.64 1.25
N ALA A 27 -7.73 5.90 1.70
CA ALA A 27 -6.52 6.37 2.36
C ALA A 27 -6.18 5.52 3.58
N ILE A 28 -4.88 5.22 3.73
CA ILE A 28 -4.35 4.53 4.91
C ILE A 28 -4.50 5.48 6.10
N GLY A 29 -5.14 5.02 7.16
CA GLY A 29 -5.55 5.83 8.29
C GLY A 29 -7.04 6.14 8.32
N VAL A 30 -7.79 5.93 7.23
CA VAL A 30 -9.25 6.06 7.27
C VAL A 30 -9.89 4.69 7.56
N ARG A 31 -9.49 3.67 6.81
CA ARG A 31 -10.07 2.32 6.91
C ARG A 31 -9.70 1.62 8.21
N GLU A 32 -8.46 1.83 8.66
CA GLU A 32 -7.90 1.16 9.82
C GLU A 32 -8.57 1.58 11.13
N PHE A 33 -9.09 2.81 11.20
CA PHE A 33 -9.78 3.33 12.39
C PHE A 33 -11.29 3.11 12.35
N ASN A 34 -11.85 2.49 11.31
CA ASN A 34 -13.30 2.28 11.19
C ASN A 34 -13.90 1.60 12.43
N ASP A 35 -13.26 0.53 12.92
CA ASP A 35 -13.75 -0.23 14.08
C ASP A 35 -13.69 0.60 15.37
N PHE A 36 -12.62 1.39 15.53
CA PHE A 36 -12.44 2.30 16.66
C PHE A 36 -13.47 3.43 16.66
N LEU A 37 -13.69 4.09 15.52
CA LEU A 37 -14.66 5.17 15.37
C LEU A 37 -16.09 4.68 15.57
N THR A 38 -16.38 3.48 15.07
CA THR A 38 -17.65 2.79 15.30
C THR A 38 -17.85 2.53 16.80
N HIS A 39 -16.82 2.07 17.52
CA HIS A 39 -16.89 1.88 18.97
C HIS A 39 -17.16 3.19 19.71
N CYS A 40 -16.45 4.26 19.34
CA CYS A 40 -16.66 5.57 19.93
C CYS A 40 -18.10 6.09 19.72
N LEU A 41 -18.70 5.84 18.54
CA LEU A 41 -20.10 6.17 18.24
C LEU A 41 -21.05 5.47 19.22
N TYR A 42 -20.85 4.16 19.40
CA TYR A 42 -21.72 3.35 20.24
C TYR A 42 -21.57 3.72 21.71
N ALA A 43 -20.36 3.99 22.19
CA ALA A 43 -20.11 4.47 23.55
C ALA A 43 -20.85 5.79 23.82
N HIS A 44 -20.85 6.72 22.87
CA HIS A 44 -21.60 7.98 22.98
C HIS A 44 -23.12 7.77 23.05
N LYS A 45 -23.68 6.89 22.21
CA LYS A 45 -25.12 6.58 22.20
C LYS A 45 -25.62 5.97 23.51
N ASN A 46 -24.79 5.18 24.20
CA ASN A 46 -25.17 4.52 25.44
C ASN A 46 -25.01 5.40 26.69
N SER A 47 -24.38 6.57 26.56
CA SER A 47 -24.09 7.48 27.68
C SER A 47 -25.03 8.69 27.78
N SER A 48 -25.89 8.93 26.78
CA SER A 48 -26.82 10.07 26.78
C SER A 48 -28.27 9.61 26.91
N ASP A 49 -29.00 10.29 27.79
CA ASP A 49 -30.44 10.23 27.95
C ASP A 49 -31.13 10.44 26.60
N ALA A 50 -32.27 9.77 26.36
CA ALA A 50 -32.91 9.57 25.05
C ALA A 50 -33.44 10.83 24.33
N SER A 51 -33.02 12.03 24.76
CA SER A 51 -33.34 13.30 24.15
C SER A 51 -32.03 13.93 23.66
N LEU A 52 -31.70 13.70 22.39
CA LEU A 52 -31.12 14.64 21.42
C LEU A 52 -30.32 13.85 20.37
N SER A 53 -30.89 13.75 19.18
CA SER A 53 -30.21 13.47 17.92
C SER A 53 -29.23 14.60 17.55
N GLN A 54 -28.43 15.06 18.52
CA GLN A 54 -27.42 16.09 18.33
C GLN A 54 -26.28 15.47 17.53
N LEU A 55 -25.96 16.09 16.40
CA LEU A 55 -24.76 15.85 15.62
C LEU A 55 -23.57 15.58 16.55
N TRP A 56 -22.88 14.46 16.35
CA TRP A 56 -21.66 14.18 17.10
C TRP A 56 -20.61 15.25 16.76
N SER A 57 -20.44 16.21 17.66
CA SER A 57 -19.46 17.29 17.50
C SER A 57 -18.04 16.73 17.61
N ILE A 58 -17.11 17.38 16.92
CA ILE A 58 -15.68 17.10 17.02
C ILE A 58 -15.18 17.24 18.48
N ASP A 59 -15.76 18.14 19.26
CA ASP A 59 -15.36 18.37 20.66
C ASP A 59 -15.75 17.20 21.57
N THR A 60 -16.94 16.64 21.40
CA THR A 60 -17.37 15.47 22.16
C THR A 60 -16.63 14.22 21.69
N PHE A 61 -16.27 14.12 20.41
CA PHE A 61 -15.37 13.09 19.90
C PHE A 61 -13.99 13.18 20.56
N LYS A 62 -13.37 14.36 20.61
CA LYS A 62 -12.07 14.59 21.27
C LYS A 62 -12.08 14.18 22.73
N GLN A 63 -13.12 14.56 23.48
CA GLN A 63 -13.30 14.14 24.87
C GLN A 63 -13.43 12.62 24.99
N THR A 64 -14.22 11.99 24.11
CA THR A 64 -14.36 10.52 24.07
C THR A 64 -13.00 9.86 23.85
N VAL A 65 -12.26 10.27 22.81
CA VAL A 65 -10.93 9.74 22.50
C VAL A 65 -9.95 9.96 23.66
N HIS A 66 -9.98 11.14 24.29
CA HIS A 66 -9.14 11.45 25.45
C HIS A 66 -9.45 10.50 26.62
N ASN A 67 -10.72 10.28 26.92
CA ASN A 67 -11.16 9.35 27.97
C ASN A 67 -10.78 7.91 27.65
N ILE A 68 -10.88 7.47 26.39
CA ILE A 68 -10.42 6.14 25.98
C ILE A 68 -8.90 6.02 26.15
N ARG A 69 -8.13 7.06 25.81
CA ARG A 69 -6.67 7.00 25.85
C ARG A 69 -6.12 7.06 27.28
N TYR A 70 -6.69 7.92 28.14
CA TYR A 70 -6.11 8.24 29.45
C TYR A 70 -7.04 7.90 30.63
N GLY A 71 -8.33 7.68 30.39
CA GLY A 71 -9.29 7.38 31.44
C GLY A 71 -9.25 5.93 31.94
N PRO A 72 -9.77 5.68 33.15
CA PRO A 72 -9.98 4.33 33.67
C PRO A 72 -11.23 3.68 33.03
N GLY A 73 -11.13 2.42 32.59
CA GLY A 73 -12.31 1.57 32.34
C GLY A 73 -12.75 1.28 30.90
N ASP A 74 -12.12 1.84 29.85
CA ASP A 74 -12.40 1.41 28.45
C ASP A 74 -11.25 0.58 27.85
N ASP A 75 -11.11 -0.66 28.32
CA ASP A 75 -10.07 -1.58 27.82
C ASP A 75 -10.29 -1.94 26.35
N LYS A 76 -11.55 -2.00 25.90
CA LYS A 76 -11.89 -2.36 24.51
C LYS A 76 -11.54 -1.23 23.54
N GLY A 77 -11.89 0.01 23.84
CA GLY A 77 -11.54 1.17 23.02
C GLY A 77 -10.04 1.35 22.88
N LYS A 78 -9.27 1.13 23.97
CA LYS A 78 -7.80 1.15 23.96
C LYS A 78 -7.22 0.09 23.01
N VAL A 79 -7.71 -1.14 23.09
CA VAL A 79 -7.28 -2.24 22.21
C VAL A 79 -7.57 -1.90 20.75
N LEU A 80 -8.78 -1.45 20.43
CA LEU A 80 -9.16 -1.09 19.06
C LEU A 80 -8.30 0.07 18.51
N LEU A 81 -7.97 1.05 19.35
CA LEU A 81 -7.12 2.16 18.96
C LEU A 81 -5.69 1.70 18.63
N ILE A 82 -5.11 0.86 19.49
CA ILE A 82 -3.75 0.32 19.29
C ILE A 82 -3.71 -0.55 18.02
N GLU A 83 -4.69 -1.44 17.85
CA GLU A 83 -4.80 -2.28 16.66
C GLU A 83 -4.94 -1.45 15.38
N ALA A 84 -5.72 -0.37 15.40
CA ALA A 84 -5.85 0.54 14.27
C ALA A 84 -4.52 1.21 13.93
N ILE A 85 -3.80 1.72 14.93
CA ILE A 85 -2.46 2.33 14.76
C ILE A 85 -1.48 1.32 14.16
N ASP A 86 -1.49 0.08 14.64
CA ASP A 86 -0.60 -0.96 14.14
C ASP A 86 -0.96 -1.40 12.71
N ARG A 87 -2.25 -1.44 12.38
CA ARG A 87 -2.72 -1.64 11.00
C ARG A 87 -2.25 -0.52 10.08
N VAL A 88 -2.28 0.75 10.51
CA VAL A 88 -1.73 1.89 9.75
C VAL A 88 -0.25 1.70 9.49
N LYS A 89 0.55 1.45 10.55
CA LYS A 89 2.00 1.21 10.41
C LYS A 89 2.28 0.04 9.46
N LEU A 90 1.53 -1.06 9.58
CA LEU A 90 1.67 -2.23 8.72
C LEU A 90 1.34 -1.91 7.26
N ASN A 91 0.23 -1.23 7.00
CA ASN A 91 -0.22 -0.92 5.65
C ASN A 91 0.68 0.12 4.98
N THR A 92 1.19 1.12 5.71
CA THR A 92 2.20 2.06 5.20
C THR A 92 3.48 1.32 4.78
N ARG A 93 3.99 0.40 5.61
CA ARG A 93 5.16 -0.45 5.23
C ARG A 93 4.88 -1.32 4.00
N ARG A 94 3.66 -1.87 3.88
CA ARG A 94 3.25 -2.64 2.69
C ARG A 94 3.18 -1.76 1.45
N LEU A 95 2.67 -0.53 1.57
CA LEU A 95 2.59 0.44 0.50
C LEU A 95 3.97 0.80 -0.03
N VAL A 96 4.91 1.18 0.85
CA VAL A 96 6.29 1.52 0.45
C VAL A 96 6.97 0.35 -0.28
N ARG A 97 6.79 -0.89 0.19
CA ARG A 97 7.31 -2.08 -0.51
C ARG A 97 6.68 -2.30 -1.88
N ARG A 98 5.38 -1.97 -2.05
CA ARG A 98 4.69 -2.05 -3.35
C ARG A 98 5.18 -0.96 -4.30
N GLN A 99 5.35 0.27 -3.80
CA GLN A 99 5.89 1.40 -4.57
C GLN A 99 7.30 1.07 -5.06
N ARG A 100 8.19 0.58 -4.19
CA ARG A 100 9.56 0.17 -4.57
C ARG A 100 9.55 -0.89 -5.68
N ARG A 101 8.73 -1.95 -5.53
CA ARG A 101 8.60 -2.98 -6.57
C ARG A 101 8.08 -2.42 -7.90
N ARG A 102 7.16 -1.45 -7.84
CA ARG A 102 6.62 -0.81 -9.04
C ARG A 102 7.68 0.01 -9.75
N ILE A 103 8.47 0.81 -9.03
CA ILE A 103 9.59 1.59 -9.57
C ILE A 103 10.64 0.68 -10.20
N GLN A 104 11.04 -0.38 -9.48
CA GLN A 104 11.99 -1.38 -10.01
C GLN A 104 11.48 -2.05 -11.29
N ARG A 105 10.18 -2.34 -11.38
CA ARG A 105 9.56 -2.87 -12.60
C ARG A 105 9.59 -1.86 -13.76
N LEU A 106 9.39 -0.56 -13.50
CA LEU A 106 9.51 0.46 -14.54
C LEU A 106 10.91 0.47 -15.16
N GLN A 107 11.95 0.39 -14.31
CA GLN A 107 13.33 0.31 -14.77
C GLN A 107 13.61 -0.99 -15.54
N MET A 108 13.30 -2.16 -14.95
CA MET A 108 13.68 -3.46 -15.52
C MET A 108 12.88 -3.86 -16.77
N LEU A 109 11.59 -3.54 -16.82
CA LEU A 109 10.69 -4.02 -17.88
C LEU A 109 10.52 -3.01 -19.00
N PHE A 110 10.59 -1.72 -18.69
CA PHE A 110 10.34 -0.66 -19.66
C PHE A 110 11.60 0.14 -20.00
N GLY A 111 12.74 -0.16 -19.36
CA GLY A 111 14.01 0.52 -19.62
C GLY A 111 14.00 1.99 -19.20
N TRP A 112 13.15 2.36 -18.24
CA TRP A 112 13.08 3.75 -17.77
C TRP A 112 14.38 4.11 -17.04
N GLU A 113 15.03 5.18 -17.48
CA GLU A 113 16.18 5.75 -16.80
C GLU A 113 15.69 6.49 -15.56
N ILE A 114 15.79 5.82 -14.40
CA ILE A 114 15.36 6.35 -13.12
C ILE A 114 16.60 6.59 -12.26
N HIS A 115 16.93 7.86 -12.02
CA HIS A 115 18.01 8.24 -11.11
C HIS A 115 17.53 8.11 -9.66
N CYS A 116 18.15 7.21 -8.89
CA CYS A 116 17.85 7.03 -7.47
C CYS A 116 18.80 7.88 -6.61
N ILE A 117 18.25 8.67 -5.70
CA ILE A 117 19.02 9.42 -4.70
C ILE A 117 18.82 8.76 -3.35
N ASP A 118 19.91 8.39 -2.69
CA ASP A 118 19.86 7.74 -1.38
C ASP A 118 19.74 8.78 -0.27
N VAL A 119 18.61 8.74 0.44
CA VAL A 119 18.31 9.64 1.56
C VAL A 119 18.51 8.97 2.92
N THR A 120 19.09 7.76 2.96
CA THR A 120 19.18 6.94 4.18
C THR A 120 19.94 7.65 5.29
N ARG A 121 21.07 8.30 4.99
CA ARG A 121 21.85 9.03 6.00
C ARG A 121 21.08 10.21 6.56
N TYR A 122 20.38 10.97 5.72
CA TYR A 122 19.50 12.04 6.18
C TYR A 122 18.39 11.51 7.10
N ILE A 123 17.73 10.40 6.75
CA ILE A 123 16.69 9.81 7.62
C ILE A 123 17.24 9.42 9.00
N LEU A 124 18.51 8.99 9.09
CA LEU A 124 19.15 8.59 10.34
C LEU A 124 19.63 9.77 11.20
N ALA A 125 20.10 10.85 10.57
CA ALA A 125 20.75 11.97 11.26
C ALA A 125 19.89 13.25 11.32
N ALA A 126 18.90 13.40 10.44
CA ALA A 126 17.99 14.54 10.31
C ALA A 126 18.67 15.92 10.32
N SER A 127 19.86 16.04 9.70
CA SER A 127 20.60 17.30 9.56
C SER A 127 20.39 17.89 8.17
N ASP A 128 20.16 19.20 8.14
CA ASP A 128 19.91 19.95 6.90
C ASP A 128 21.16 20.02 6.01
N GLU A 129 22.35 19.98 6.59
CA GLU A 129 23.62 19.93 5.85
C GLU A 129 23.74 18.62 5.07
N ILE A 130 23.36 17.49 5.66
CA ILE A 130 23.35 16.19 5.00
C ILE A 130 22.32 16.18 3.85
N TRP A 131 21.15 16.78 4.07
CA TRP A 131 20.13 16.92 3.01
C TRP A 131 20.65 17.73 1.82
N ALA A 132 21.28 18.88 2.10
CA ALA A 132 21.84 19.73 1.05
C ALA A 132 22.89 18.99 0.22
N ALA A 133 23.87 18.37 0.88
CA ALA A 133 25.01 17.71 0.23
C ALA A 133 24.65 16.37 -0.45
N GLU A 134 23.83 15.52 0.17
CA GLU A 134 23.57 14.17 -0.33
C GLU A 134 22.30 14.06 -1.17
N VAL A 135 21.39 15.04 -1.11
CA VAL A 135 20.11 15.00 -1.83
C VAL A 135 19.98 16.14 -2.83
N VAL A 136 20.12 17.38 -2.37
CA VAL A 136 19.87 18.56 -3.21
C VAL A 136 20.96 18.71 -4.28
N GLU A 137 22.23 18.67 -3.90
CA GLU A 137 23.34 18.81 -4.84
C GLU A 137 23.33 17.75 -5.96
N PRO A 138 23.19 16.44 -5.66
CA PRO A 138 23.07 15.42 -6.71
C PRO A 138 21.84 15.59 -7.59
N ALA A 139 20.68 15.94 -7.01
CA ALA A 139 19.46 16.18 -7.79
C ALA A 139 19.65 17.33 -8.79
N VAL A 140 20.24 18.44 -8.33
CA VAL A 140 20.52 19.62 -9.16
C VAL A 140 21.53 19.27 -10.26
N ALA A 141 22.56 18.48 -9.96
CA ALA A 141 23.53 18.03 -10.96
C ALA A 141 22.86 17.20 -12.07
N ILE A 142 22.00 16.24 -11.71
CA ILE A 142 21.25 15.42 -12.67
C ILE A 142 20.38 16.31 -13.57
N ILE A 143 19.64 17.27 -12.97
CA ILE A 143 18.78 18.19 -13.72
C ILE A 143 19.62 19.07 -14.66
N LYS A 144 20.77 19.58 -14.21
CA LYS A 144 21.67 20.40 -15.04
C LYS A 144 22.20 19.60 -16.24
N SER A 145 22.70 18.39 -16.04
CA SER A 145 23.19 17.55 -17.13
C SER A 145 22.07 17.16 -18.11
N PHE A 146 20.83 16.98 -17.64
CA PHE A 146 19.67 16.79 -18.50
C PHE A 146 19.39 18.03 -19.37
N LEU A 147 19.35 19.21 -18.77
CA LEU A 147 19.10 20.47 -19.48
C LEU A 147 20.22 20.82 -20.48
N ASN A 148 21.47 20.45 -20.17
CA ASN A 148 22.63 20.68 -21.04
C ASN A 148 22.79 19.62 -22.15
N GLY A 149 22.01 18.53 -22.13
CA GLY A 149 22.08 17.46 -23.14
C GLY A 149 23.26 16.49 -22.98
N GLU A 150 23.96 16.51 -21.86
CA GLU A 150 25.16 15.69 -21.59
C GLU A 150 24.83 14.20 -21.36
N LEU A 151 23.60 13.86 -20.97
CA LEU A 151 23.18 12.51 -20.60
C LEU A 151 22.98 11.53 -21.78
N TYR A 152 23.00 12.00 -23.04
CA TYR A 152 22.67 11.16 -24.21
C TYR A 152 23.80 10.22 -24.70
N LEU A 153 25.06 10.47 -24.30
CA LEU A 153 26.23 9.81 -24.89
C LEU A 153 26.64 8.48 -24.23
N GLU A 154 26.30 8.26 -22.95
CA GLU A 154 26.71 7.06 -22.20
C GLU A 154 25.58 6.02 -22.10
N SER A 155 24.33 6.44 -21.99
CA SER A 155 23.17 5.54 -21.85
C SER A 155 22.79 4.79 -23.13
N THR A 156 23.26 5.21 -24.33
CA THR A 156 22.88 4.60 -25.62
C THR A 156 23.60 3.29 -25.95
N ARG A 157 24.82 3.03 -25.47
CA ARG A 157 25.55 1.78 -25.83
C ARG A 157 25.22 0.57 -24.98
N ALA A 158 24.85 0.75 -23.71
CA ALA A 158 24.51 -0.35 -22.81
C ALA A 158 23.02 -0.77 -22.91
N ASN A 159 22.09 0.19 -23.02
CA ASN A 159 20.65 -0.08 -22.99
C ASN A 159 20.09 -0.82 -24.23
N ILE A 160 20.68 -0.63 -25.43
CA ILE A 160 20.11 -1.20 -26.67
C ILE A 160 20.14 -2.74 -26.68
N LYS A 161 21.10 -3.37 -25.99
CA LYS A 161 21.22 -4.83 -25.95
C LYS A 161 20.27 -5.49 -24.94
N ASP A 162 19.99 -4.85 -23.81
CA ASP A 162 19.11 -5.42 -22.76
C ASP A 162 17.61 -5.15 -23.00
N ILE A 163 17.26 -4.02 -23.64
CA ILE A 163 15.85 -3.68 -23.92
C ILE A 163 15.21 -4.66 -24.91
N LYS A 164 15.97 -5.22 -25.85
CA LYS A 164 15.45 -6.17 -26.86
C LYS A 164 15.04 -7.53 -26.29
N LEU A 165 15.55 -7.96 -25.13
CA LEU A 165 15.22 -9.28 -24.57
C LEU A 165 13.91 -9.30 -23.77
N ASN A 166 13.46 -8.16 -23.23
CA ASN A 166 12.36 -8.09 -22.26
C ASN A 166 11.00 -7.64 -22.84
N GLN A 167 10.96 -7.22 -24.12
CA GLN A 167 9.75 -6.64 -24.72
C GLN A 167 8.72 -7.64 -25.28
N THR A 168 9.06 -8.92 -25.47
CA THR A 168 8.27 -9.74 -26.40
C THR A 168 7.02 -10.42 -25.83
N ASP A 169 6.75 -10.42 -24.52
CA ASP A 169 5.68 -11.31 -24.03
C ASP A 169 4.97 -10.89 -22.72
N GLN A 170 4.74 -9.59 -22.50
CA GLN A 170 3.98 -9.10 -21.32
C GLN A 170 2.46 -8.96 -21.57
N TRP A 171 2.03 -8.87 -22.81
CA TRP A 171 0.62 -8.70 -23.18
C TRP A 171 -0.07 -10.01 -23.58
N SER A 172 0.67 -11.12 -23.63
CA SER A 172 0.09 -12.44 -23.86
C SER A 172 -0.81 -12.85 -22.70
N GLN A 173 -2.03 -13.25 -23.02
CA GLN A 173 -2.98 -13.72 -22.03
C GLN A 173 -2.96 -15.25 -22.02
N PHE A 174 -2.60 -15.84 -20.89
CA PHE A 174 -2.67 -17.27 -20.67
C PHE A 174 -3.84 -17.60 -19.73
N VAL A 175 -4.56 -18.68 -20.01
CA VAL A 175 -5.69 -19.13 -19.19
C VAL A 175 -5.39 -20.53 -18.68
N CYS A 176 -5.39 -20.70 -17.35
CA CYS A 176 -5.25 -22.01 -16.74
C CYS A 176 -6.63 -22.63 -16.48
N GLU A 177 -7.07 -23.55 -17.34
CA GLU A 177 -8.32 -24.30 -17.19
C GLU A 177 -8.35 -25.09 -15.87
N ALA A 178 -7.24 -25.75 -15.52
CA ALA A 178 -7.11 -26.53 -14.28
C ALA A 178 -7.24 -25.71 -12.99
N CYS A 179 -7.22 -24.37 -13.08
CA CYS A 179 -7.36 -23.47 -11.95
C CYS A 179 -8.64 -22.65 -11.97
N GLY A 180 -9.67 -23.10 -12.69
CA GLY A 180 -10.94 -22.39 -12.83
C GLY A 180 -10.81 -21.20 -13.77
N ASN A 181 -10.20 -21.41 -14.93
CA ASN A 181 -9.97 -20.40 -15.97
C ASN A 181 -9.23 -19.16 -15.45
N LYS A 182 -8.23 -19.38 -14.59
CA LYS A 182 -7.42 -18.27 -14.06
C LYS A 182 -6.64 -17.61 -15.20
N VAL A 183 -6.91 -16.33 -15.41
CA VAL A 183 -6.22 -15.49 -16.39
C VAL A 183 -4.90 -14.97 -15.82
N LEU A 184 -3.81 -15.15 -16.57
CA LEU A 184 -2.45 -14.72 -16.24
C LEU A 184 -1.92 -13.90 -17.41
N ARG A 185 -1.26 -12.77 -17.12
CA ARG A 185 -0.81 -11.84 -18.16
C ARG A 185 0.72 -11.87 -18.22
N GLY A 186 1.22 -12.31 -19.37
CA GLY A 186 2.62 -12.47 -19.70
C GLY A 186 3.19 -13.85 -19.36
N ALA A 187 4.18 -14.27 -20.15
CA ALA A 187 4.78 -15.61 -20.04
C ALA A 187 5.44 -15.88 -18.69
N HIS A 188 6.01 -14.84 -18.07
CA HIS A 188 6.63 -14.97 -16.75
C HIS A 188 5.60 -15.32 -15.65
N GLU A 189 4.44 -14.65 -15.64
CA GLU A 189 3.38 -14.94 -14.67
C GLU A 189 2.78 -16.33 -14.90
N TRP A 190 2.63 -16.72 -16.17
CA TRP A 190 2.18 -18.05 -16.57
C TRP A 190 3.12 -19.15 -16.06
N GLU A 191 4.43 -19.01 -16.27
CA GLU A 191 5.40 -20.02 -15.87
C GLU A 191 5.50 -20.14 -14.34
N GLN A 192 5.53 -19.02 -13.62
CA GLN A 192 5.48 -19.02 -12.15
C GLN A 192 4.20 -19.67 -11.61
N HIS A 193 3.06 -19.44 -12.25
CA HIS A 193 1.81 -20.09 -11.88
C HIS A 193 1.89 -21.61 -12.05
N ARG A 194 2.40 -22.11 -13.18
CA ARG A 194 2.54 -23.55 -13.48
C ARG A 194 3.44 -24.25 -12.45
N GLN A 195 4.51 -23.60 -12.02
CA GLN A 195 5.44 -24.13 -11.03
C GLN A 195 4.91 -24.04 -9.58
N GLY A 196 3.87 -23.23 -9.36
CA GLY A 196 3.25 -23.00 -8.07
C GLY A 196 2.67 -24.28 -7.42
N ARG A 197 2.85 -24.42 -6.10
CA ARG A 197 2.36 -25.58 -5.33
C ARG A 197 0.86 -25.81 -5.52
N ASN A 198 0.07 -24.75 -5.55
CA ASN A 198 -1.39 -24.83 -5.69
C ASN A 198 -1.81 -25.36 -7.06
N HIS A 199 -1.14 -24.92 -8.13
CA HIS A 199 -1.39 -25.41 -9.48
C HIS A 199 -1.02 -26.90 -9.59
N ARG A 200 0.16 -27.29 -9.09
CA ARG A 200 0.60 -28.69 -9.07
C ARG A 200 -0.37 -29.61 -8.31
N LYS A 201 -0.88 -29.18 -7.16
CA LYS A 201 -1.90 -29.93 -6.40
C LYS A 201 -3.18 -30.13 -7.20
N ARG A 202 -3.68 -29.09 -7.87
CA ARG A 202 -4.91 -29.16 -8.69
C ARG A 202 -4.72 -30.08 -9.90
N ILE A 203 -3.60 -30.00 -10.61
CA ILE A 203 -3.29 -30.89 -11.73
C ILE A 203 -3.20 -32.35 -11.28
N SER A 204 -2.57 -32.62 -10.13
CA SER A 204 -2.49 -33.98 -9.58
C SER A 204 -3.87 -34.54 -9.24
N SER A 205 -4.73 -33.75 -8.61
CA SER A 205 -6.12 -34.13 -8.30
C SER A 205 -6.98 -34.35 -9.54
N LEU A 206 -6.84 -33.52 -10.59
CA LEU A 206 -7.54 -33.73 -11.86
C LEU A 206 -7.07 -35.01 -12.57
N LYS A 207 -5.77 -35.33 -12.49
CA LYS A 207 -5.21 -36.58 -13.02
C LYS A 207 -5.72 -37.80 -12.25
N SER A 208 -5.87 -37.72 -10.93
CA SER A 208 -6.43 -38.84 -10.15
C SER A 208 -7.90 -39.06 -10.51
N VAL A 209 -8.73 -38.02 -10.52
CA VAL A 209 -10.17 -38.13 -10.88
C VAL A 209 -10.36 -38.71 -12.27
N ARG A 210 -9.61 -38.25 -13.28
CA ARG A 210 -9.68 -38.79 -14.65
C ARG A 210 -9.30 -40.27 -14.75
N ARG A 211 -8.42 -40.79 -13.87
CA ARG A 211 -8.11 -42.23 -13.84
C ARG A 211 -9.23 -43.08 -13.25
N TYR A 212 -10.05 -42.52 -12.37
CA TYR A 212 -11.19 -43.24 -11.78
C TYR A 212 -12.46 -43.18 -12.63
N SER A 213 -12.54 -42.28 -13.62
CA SER A 213 -13.70 -42.16 -14.54
C SER A 213 -13.57 -42.98 -15.83
N VAL A 214 -12.49 -43.74 -16.02
CA VAL A 214 -12.22 -44.58 -17.20
C VAL A 214 -12.23 -46.08 -16.84
N ASN A 215 -12.61 -46.42 -15.61
CA ASN A 215 -12.90 -47.79 -15.17
C ASN A 215 -14.39 -47.93 -14.85
#